data_AF-E3M1I1-F1
#
_entry.id   AF-E3M1I1-F1
#
_cell.length_a   1.000
_cell.length_b   1.000
_cell.length_c   1.000
_cell.angle_alpha   90.00
_cell.angle_beta   90.00
_cell.angle_gamma   90.00
#
_symmetry.space_group_name_H-M   'P 1'
#
loop_
_entity.id
_entity.type
_entity.pdbx_description
1 polymer ?
#
loop_
_entity_poly.entity_id
_entity_poly.type
_entity_poly.pdbx_seq_one_letter_code
_entity_poly.pdbx_strand_id
1 'polypeptide(L)'
;MKFLSFPWLVQDYIQKFMEPTELLFLSFCSLRCRNLVSQMRHTPTYSVFGLEEPGKMSYALVKDLKRNNTTLLTWTWKRHFWGRVLEGWSWLKSKDIDFHCKIIFEADSTALLWCHTEKQSSRKRFATALHSHMCEVFRVEPEMQFKLSLDYMDELPYTNTVRDVTLFDTSVNSKVVDKFLEKFQVTRVLLSETMKPCNPLYDSKRLNNLNNLFICSAPWLNGSKLLRWNFENLLVSDTGLWENDLINFVNVWLNGNNTKLHLFFHLAYARLNTVEVVDHFELEPWNPERDILEYKLPVREYCEPFIAEMNEATMRRTGVLVRQSDGLRAVLRATVNHFHFHVLHD
;
A
#
# COMPACT_ATOMS: atom_id res chain seq x y z
N MET A 1 31.45 23.47 7.87
CA MET A 1 30.10 23.76 8.42
C MET A 1 30.21 23.99 9.92
N LYS A 2 29.83 25.17 10.45
CA LYS A 2 29.94 25.51 11.88
C LYS A 2 29.16 24.56 12.80
N PHE A 3 28.08 23.97 12.30
CA PHE A 3 27.32 22.96 13.04
C PHE A 3 28.20 21.80 13.56
N LEU A 4 29.17 21.35 12.76
CA LEU A 4 30.07 20.24 13.12
C LEU A 4 31.12 20.60 14.18
N SER A 5 31.31 21.89 14.50
CA SER A 5 32.22 22.31 15.57
C SER A 5 31.56 22.35 16.95
N PHE A 6 30.24 22.25 17.04
CA PHE A 6 29.56 22.18 18.34
C PHE A 6 29.84 20.86 19.07
N PRO A 7 29.76 20.84 20.41
CA PRO A 7 29.77 19.59 21.18
C PRO A 7 28.62 18.67 20.77
N TRP A 8 28.83 17.35 20.90
CA TRP A 8 27.85 16.33 20.51
C TRP A 8 26.45 16.59 21.08
N LEU A 9 26.34 16.99 22.36
CA LEU A 9 25.05 17.25 23.00
C LEU A 9 24.29 18.38 22.30
N VAL A 10 24.98 19.46 21.92
CA VAL A 10 24.36 20.59 21.19
C VAL A 10 23.94 20.14 19.79
N GLN A 11 24.73 19.30 19.13
CA GLN A 11 24.37 18.74 17.84
C GLN A 11 23.14 17.83 17.92
N ASP A 12 23.04 16.99 18.95
CA ASP A 12 21.87 16.14 19.22
C ASP A 12 20.62 16.98 19.47
N TYR A 13 20.72 18.02 20.31
CA TYR A 13 19.61 18.93 20.56
C TYR A 13 19.12 19.63 19.30
N ILE A 14 20.02 20.19 18.48
CA ILE A 14 19.62 20.89 17.25
C ILE A 14 18.90 19.92 16.30
N GLN A 15 19.43 18.71 16.12
CA GLN A 15 18.84 17.74 15.20
C GLN A 15 17.42 17.30 15.59
N LYS A 16 17.09 17.29 16.90
CA LYS A 16 15.73 16.99 17.37
C LYS A 16 14.68 18.03 16.96
N PHE A 17 15.12 19.24 16.60
CA PHE A 17 14.26 20.31 16.08
C PHE A 17 14.27 20.41 14.56
N MET A 18 15.09 19.59 13.88
CA MET A 18 15.12 19.56 12.42
C MET A 18 14.03 18.64 11.87
N GLU A 19 13.45 19.06 10.75
CA GLU A 19 12.53 18.23 10.00
C GLU A 19 13.24 17.08 9.28
N PRO A 20 12.55 15.96 8.96
CA PRO A 20 13.14 14.85 8.22
C PRO A 20 13.81 15.25 6.90
N THR A 21 13.25 16.23 6.18
CA THR A 21 13.82 16.77 4.94
C THR A 21 15.14 17.51 5.18
N GLU A 22 15.24 18.30 6.26
CA GLU A 22 16.47 19.00 6.63
C GLU A 22 17.57 18.02 7.05
N LEU A 23 17.21 16.99 7.82
CA LEU A 23 18.11 15.89 8.19
C LEU A 23 18.61 15.14 6.96
N LEU A 24 17.77 14.95 5.94
CA LEU A 24 18.14 14.33 4.68
C LEU A 24 19.22 15.17 3.97
N PHE A 25 19.03 16.48 3.79
CA PHE A 25 20.05 17.32 3.15
C PHE A 25 21.32 17.47 4.00
N LEU A 26 21.19 17.52 5.32
CA LEU A 26 22.34 17.49 6.23
C LEU A 26 23.18 16.24 6.01
N SER A 27 22.54 15.07 5.82
CA SER A 27 23.23 13.80 5.57
C SER A 27 24.01 13.77 4.24
N PHE A 28 23.69 14.64 3.29
CA PHE A 28 24.42 14.80 2.03
C PHE A 28 25.61 15.76 2.11
N CYS A 29 25.73 16.56 3.17
CA CYS A 29 26.78 17.57 3.26
C CYS A 29 28.18 17.02 3.51
N SER A 30 28.31 15.91 4.26
CA SER A 30 29.60 15.23 4.48
C SER A 30 29.39 13.85 5.11
N LEU A 31 30.42 12.99 5.06
CA LEU A 31 30.40 11.70 5.77
C LEU A 31 30.18 11.87 7.29
N ARG A 32 30.75 12.93 7.88
CA ARG A 32 30.56 13.23 9.30
C ARG A 32 29.12 13.63 9.62
N CYS A 33 28.48 14.44 8.78
CA CYS A 33 27.06 14.78 8.92
C CYS A 33 26.18 13.54 8.77
N ARG A 34 26.47 12.66 7.80
CA ARG A 34 25.76 11.40 7.62
C ARG A 34 25.80 10.52 8.86
N ASN A 35 27.00 10.31 9.41
CA ASN A 35 27.18 9.49 10.61
C ASN A 35 26.47 10.08 11.83
N LEU A 36 26.38 11.41 11.88
CA LEU A 36 25.70 12.12 12.94
C LEU A 36 24.17 11.97 12.83
N VAL A 37 23.61 12.09 11.62
CA VAL A 37 22.18 11.84 11.39
C VAL A 37 21.82 10.37 11.63
N SER A 38 22.68 9.41 11.25
CA SER A 38 22.39 7.97 11.42
C SER A 38 22.45 7.46 12.86
N GLN A 39 23.05 8.25 13.77
CA GLN A 39 23.05 7.97 15.21
C GLN A 39 21.72 8.32 15.88
N MET A 40 20.90 9.16 15.26
CA MET A 40 19.57 9.46 15.77
C MET A 40 18.65 8.25 15.64
N ARG A 41 17.77 8.08 16.63
CA ARG A 41 16.62 7.19 16.48
C ARG A 41 15.58 7.90 15.62
N HIS A 42 15.53 7.52 14.36
CA HIS A 42 14.42 7.87 13.48
C HIS A 42 13.22 6.96 13.79
N THR A 43 12.01 7.51 13.77
CA THR A 43 10.76 6.74 13.95
C THR A 43 10.11 6.18 12.66
N PRO A 44 10.57 6.40 11.42
CA PRO A 44 9.91 5.84 10.25
C PRO A 44 10.18 4.34 10.16
N THR A 45 9.15 3.56 9.86
CA THR A 45 9.30 2.12 9.68
C THR A 45 9.48 1.78 8.20
N TYR A 46 8.74 2.45 7.32
CA TYR A 46 8.76 2.15 5.88
C TYR A 46 8.90 3.40 5.02
N SER A 47 9.14 3.19 3.73
CA SER A 47 9.08 4.24 2.71
C SER A 47 8.23 3.85 1.54
N VAL A 48 7.74 4.87 0.84
CA VAL A 48 6.89 4.70 -0.33
C VAL A 48 7.33 5.63 -1.45
N PHE A 49 7.42 5.08 -2.66
CA PHE A 49 7.57 5.89 -3.86
C PHE A 49 6.20 6.20 -4.45
N GLY A 50 5.94 7.47 -4.75
CA GLY A 50 4.75 7.93 -5.44
C GLY A 50 5.03 8.28 -6.90
N LEU A 51 4.25 7.72 -7.82
CA LEU A 51 4.30 7.98 -9.27
C LEU A 51 2.87 8.21 -9.78
N GLU A 52 2.26 9.29 -9.32
CA GLU A 52 0.89 9.68 -9.70
C GLU A 52 0.85 10.43 -11.02
N GLU A 53 1.83 11.32 -11.24
CA GLU A 53 1.87 12.22 -12.37
C GLU A 53 3.03 11.88 -13.30
N PRO A 54 2.84 12.05 -14.63
CA PRO A 54 3.91 11.83 -15.58
C PRO A 54 5.05 12.79 -15.29
N GLY A 55 6.28 12.29 -15.21
CA GLY A 55 7.45 13.13 -15.09
C GLY A 55 7.80 13.59 -13.67
N LYS A 56 7.13 13.05 -12.66
CA LYS A 56 7.31 13.36 -11.25
C LYS A 56 7.37 12.07 -10.44
N MET A 57 8.28 12.00 -9.48
CA MET A 57 8.35 10.93 -8.51
C MET A 57 8.50 11.53 -7.12
N SER A 58 7.82 10.96 -6.15
CA SER A 58 7.95 11.33 -4.74
C SER A 58 8.50 10.19 -3.91
N TYR A 59 9.12 10.54 -2.80
CA TYR A 59 9.57 9.62 -1.77
C TYR A 59 9.07 10.13 -0.41
N ALA A 60 8.30 9.29 0.27
CA ALA A 60 7.72 9.60 1.57
C ALA A 60 8.13 8.58 2.61
N LEU A 61 8.26 9.05 3.86
CA LEU A 61 8.40 8.20 5.03
C LEU A 61 7.04 7.87 5.61
N VAL A 62 6.84 6.62 5.99
CA VAL A 62 5.64 6.13 6.66
C VAL A 62 5.95 6.00 8.15
N LYS A 63 5.37 6.89 8.96
CA LYS A 63 5.66 7.01 10.39
C LYS A 63 4.85 6.05 11.27
N ASP A 64 3.64 5.71 10.85
CA ASP A 64 2.72 4.85 11.61
C ASP A 64 1.83 3.98 10.71
N LEU A 65 1.11 3.04 11.35
CA LEU A 65 0.11 2.18 10.69
C LEU A 65 -1.05 2.97 10.09
N LYS A 66 -1.28 4.22 10.52
CA LYS A 66 -2.31 5.11 9.98
C LYS A 66 -1.88 5.76 8.66
N ARG A 67 -0.69 5.43 8.14
CA ARG A 67 -0.17 5.92 6.87
C ARG A 67 -0.13 7.44 6.81
N ASN A 68 0.21 8.08 7.94
CA ASN A 68 0.63 9.46 7.95
C ASN A 68 1.95 9.58 7.19
N ASN A 69 1.84 9.72 5.87
CA ASN A 69 2.96 9.82 4.96
C ASN A 69 3.48 11.26 5.01
N THR A 70 4.72 11.42 5.43
CA THR A 70 5.43 12.69 5.25
C THR A 70 6.23 12.59 3.97
N THR A 71 5.78 13.29 2.93
CA THR A 71 6.56 13.44 1.70
C THR A 71 7.83 14.20 2.03
N LEU A 72 8.98 13.57 1.85
CA LEU A 72 10.26 14.23 2.07
C LEU A 72 10.72 14.98 0.84
N LEU A 73 10.60 14.27 -0.28
CA LEU A 73 11.28 14.60 -1.49
C LEU A 73 10.36 14.33 -2.65
N THR A 74 10.21 15.33 -3.50
CA THR A 74 9.68 15.18 -4.84
C THR A 74 10.81 15.47 -5.80
N TRP A 75 10.94 14.71 -6.88
CA TRP A 75 11.79 15.11 -7.99
C TRP A 75 11.04 15.06 -9.32
N THR A 76 11.33 16.05 -10.16
CA THR A 76 10.73 16.17 -11.48
C THR A 76 11.79 16.43 -12.54
N TRP A 77 11.54 15.88 -13.72
CA TRP A 77 12.32 16.10 -14.93
C TRP A 77 11.51 16.83 -16.01
N LYS A 78 10.30 17.28 -15.68
CA LYS A 78 9.52 18.14 -16.56
C LYS A 78 9.90 19.60 -16.37
N ARG A 79 9.72 20.35 -17.45
CA ARG A 79 9.97 21.79 -17.50
C ARG A 79 8.75 22.56 -16.97
N HIS A 80 8.34 22.29 -15.73
CA HIS A 80 7.25 23.01 -15.08
C HIS A 80 7.81 24.06 -14.11
N PHE A 81 8.47 25.08 -14.63
CA PHE A 81 8.78 26.26 -13.83
C PHE A 81 8.28 27.51 -14.56
N TRP A 82 7.16 28.05 -14.07
CA TRP A 82 6.56 29.32 -14.50
C TRP A 82 7.17 30.54 -13.78
N GLY A 83 8.32 30.37 -13.11
CA GLY A 83 9.02 31.45 -12.40
C GLY A 83 10.53 31.32 -12.53
N ARG A 84 11.25 32.44 -12.40
CA ARG A 84 12.71 32.42 -12.27
C ARG A 84 13.07 31.73 -10.94
N VAL A 85 13.43 30.45 -11.00
CA VAL A 85 14.10 29.79 -9.88
C VAL A 85 15.47 30.45 -9.73
N LEU A 86 15.58 31.37 -8.76
CA LEU A 86 16.80 32.11 -8.42
C LEU A 86 17.92 31.20 -7.87
N GLU A 87 17.59 29.95 -7.53
CA GLU A 87 18.53 29.00 -6.96
C GLU A 87 19.46 28.42 -8.04
N GLY A 88 20.74 28.36 -7.66
CA GLY A 88 21.81 27.76 -8.43
C GLY A 88 21.68 26.23 -8.50
N TRP A 89 22.37 25.64 -9.47
CA TRP A 89 22.48 24.19 -9.53
C TRP A 89 23.34 23.67 -8.37
N SER A 90 22.91 22.54 -7.80
CA SER A 90 23.57 21.85 -6.70
C SER A 90 23.89 20.41 -7.10
N TRP A 91 24.96 19.86 -6.54
CA TRP A 91 25.30 18.45 -6.65
C TRP A 91 24.96 17.73 -5.36
N LEU A 92 23.97 16.83 -5.41
CA LEU A 92 23.72 15.86 -4.35
C LEU A 92 24.69 14.70 -4.53
N LYS A 93 25.68 14.60 -3.64
CA LYS A 93 26.71 13.57 -3.67
C LYS A 93 26.63 12.66 -2.45
N SER A 94 26.52 11.37 -2.69
CA SER A 94 26.63 10.27 -1.74
C SER A 94 27.42 9.13 -2.39
N LYS A 95 27.75 8.08 -1.62
CA LYS A 95 28.46 6.89 -2.09
C LYS A 95 27.97 6.40 -3.46
N ASP A 96 26.65 6.31 -3.63
CA ASP A 96 25.98 5.83 -4.84
C ASP A 96 25.08 6.87 -5.51
N ILE A 97 25.09 8.12 -5.02
CA ILE A 97 24.28 9.22 -5.56
C ILE A 97 25.23 10.27 -6.13
N ASP A 98 25.11 10.53 -7.43
CA ASP A 98 25.72 11.68 -8.08
C ASP A 98 24.65 12.37 -8.93
N PHE A 99 23.94 13.31 -8.31
CA PHE A 99 22.72 13.88 -8.87
C PHE A 99 22.81 15.41 -8.94
N HIS A 100 22.87 15.94 -10.16
CA HIS A 100 22.90 17.37 -10.42
C HIS A 100 21.47 17.90 -10.56
N CYS A 101 21.06 18.74 -9.63
CA CYS A 101 19.69 19.24 -9.55
C CYS A 101 19.63 20.66 -8.99
N LYS A 102 18.51 21.34 -9.21
CA LYS A 102 18.09 22.45 -8.36
C LYS A 102 17.30 21.90 -7.19
N ILE A 103 17.51 22.44 -6.00
CA ILE A 103 16.79 22.07 -4.78
C ILE A 103 15.93 23.27 -4.43
N ILE A 104 14.62 23.08 -4.37
CA ILE A 104 13.64 24.11 -4.02
C ILE A 104 12.85 23.60 -2.82
N PHE A 105 12.63 24.46 -1.83
CA PHE A 105 11.81 24.11 -0.66
C PHE A 105 10.42 24.70 -0.84
N GLU A 106 9.40 23.83 -0.78
CA GLU A 106 8.01 24.22 -0.79
C GLU A 106 7.57 24.74 0.60
N ALA A 107 6.43 25.43 0.66
CA ALA A 107 5.94 26.06 1.89
C ALA A 107 5.57 25.05 3.00
N ASP A 108 5.36 23.78 2.62
CA ASP A 108 5.08 22.65 3.50
C ASP A 108 6.36 21.89 3.92
N SER A 109 7.53 22.48 3.67
CA SER A 109 8.87 21.89 3.89
C SER A 109 9.20 20.66 3.03
N THR A 110 8.36 20.31 2.05
CA THR A 110 8.71 19.31 1.03
C THR A 110 9.83 19.86 0.16
N ALA A 111 10.86 19.05 -0.10
CA ALA A 111 11.89 19.44 -1.05
C ALA A 111 11.58 18.95 -2.45
N LEU A 112 11.61 19.87 -3.40
CA LEU A 112 11.49 19.62 -4.83
C LEU A 112 12.87 19.64 -5.48
N LEU A 113 13.31 18.49 -5.98
CA LEU A 113 14.50 18.39 -6.83
C LEU A 113 14.10 18.51 -8.29
N TRP A 114 14.63 19.52 -8.96
CA TRP A 114 14.51 19.61 -10.41
C TRP A 114 15.79 19.13 -11.08
N CYS A 115 15.68 18.11 -11.92
CA CYS A 115 16.81 17.57 -12.69
C CYS A 115 16.48 17.53 -14.17
N HIS A 116 17.41 17.97 -15.02
CA HIS A 116 17.24 17.94 -16.47
C HIS A 116 17.53 16.56 -17.09
N THR A 117 17.71 15.49 -16.30
CA THR A 117 18.11 14.19 -16.84
C THR A 117 16.97 13.49 -17.59
N GLU A 118 17.09 13.45 -18.92
CA GLU A 118 16.14 12.76 -19.79
C GLU A 118 16.33 11.24 -19.80
N LYS A 119 17.47 10.73 -19.32
CA LYS A 119 17.79 9.29 -19.32
C LYS A 119 17.07 8.57 -18.18
N GLN A 120 16.14 7.68 -18.55
CA GLN A 120 15.39 6.84 -17.60
C GLN A 120 16.31 6.02 -16.67
N SER A 121 17.37 5.42 -17.21
CA SER A 121 18.33 4.65 -16.39
C SER A 121 18.97 5.47 -15.28
N SER A 122 19.27 6.76 -15.53
CA SER A 122 19.80 7.66 -14.51
C SER A 122 18.76 7.96 -13.42
N ARG A 123 17.49 8.16 -13.79
CA ARG A 123 16.39 8.39 -12.82
C ARG A 123 16.18 7.18 -11.91
N LYS A 124 16.19 5.97 -12.48
CA LYS A 124 16.06 4.71 -11.72
C LYS A 124 17.24 4.49 -10.79
N ARG A 125 18.47 4.76 -11.25
CA ARG A 125 19.68 4.68 -10.40
C ARG A 125 19.58 5.63 -9.23
N PHE A 126 19.16 6.88 -9.47
CA PHE A 126 18.95 7.86 -8.41
C PHE A 126 17.92 7.37 -7.38
N ALA A 127 16.73 6.94 -7.83
CA ALA A 127 15.69 6.42 -6.94
C ALA A 127 16.18 5.24 -6.08
N THR A 128 16.91 4.32 -6.70
CA THR A 128 17.48 3.13 -6.02
C THR A 128 18.53 3.53 -4.98
N ALA A 129 19.44 4.43 -5.35
CA ALA A 129 20.50 4.91 -4.47
C ALA A 129 19.94 5.78 -3.32
N LEU A 130 18.90 6.57 -3.58
CA LEU A 130 18.18 7.30 -2.56
C LEU A 130 17.58 6.35 -1.53
N HIS A 131 16.84 5.32 -1.95
CA HIS A 131 16.27 4.36 -1.00
C HIS A 131 17.35 3.63 -0.20
N SER A 132 18.47 3.25 -0.82
CA SER A 132 19.61 2.64 -0.13
C SER A 132 20.18 3.58 0.94
N HIS A 133 20.34 4.86 0.61
CA HIS A 133 20.76 5.89 1.57
C HIS A 133 19.75 6.06 2.72
N MET A 134 18.45 5.97 2.44
CA MET A 134 17.42 6.05 3.48
C MET A 134 17.44 4.83 4.41
N CYS A 135 17.71 3.64 3.90
CA CYS A 135 17.93 2.44 4.72
C CYS A 135 19.15 2.61 5.64
N GLU A 136 20.27 3.11 5.10
CA GLU A 136 21.52 3.29 5.86
C GLU A 136 21.42 4.38 6.92
N VAL A 137 20.81 5.52 6.59
CA VAL A 137 20.83 6.72 7.44
C VAL A 137 19.60 6.81 8.33
N PHE A 138 18.42 6.52 7.79
CA PHE A 138 17.15 6.66 8.49
C PHE A 138 16.60 5.34 9.02
N ARG A 139 17.30 4.22 8.77
CA ARG A 139 16.92 2.86 9.22
C ARG A 139 15.52 2.45 8.77
N VAL A 140 15.13 2.93 7.59
CA VAL A 140 13.90 2.51 6.92
C VAL A 140 14.04 1.05 6.51
N GLU A 141 12.96 0.28 6.61
CA GLU A 141 12.93 -1.10 6.12
C GLU A 141 13.28 -1.17 4.62
N PRO A 142 14.09 -2.15 4.19
CA PRO A 142 14.60 -2.25 2.82
C PRO A 142 13.54 -2.68 1.81
N GLU A 143 12.38 -3.15 2.26
CA GLU A 143 11.29 -3.46 1.35
C GLU A 143 10.61 -2.18 0.84
N MET A 144 10.62 -1.99 -0.47
CA MET A 144 10.00 -0.83 -1.11
C MET A 144 8.47 -0.96 -1.16
N GLN A 145 7.78 0.18 -1.11
CA GLN A 145 6.35 0.29 -1.39
C GLN A 145 6.15 1.25 -2.55
N PHE A 146 5.14 0.99 -3.38
CA PHE A 146 4.81 1.85 -4.52
C PHE A 146 3.35 2.31 -4.48
N LYS A 147 3.12 3.60 -4.74
CA LYS A 147 1.82 4.10 -5.18
C LYS A 147 1.97 4.67 -6.58
N LEU A 148 1.28 4.11 -7.57
CA LEU A 148 1.53 4.48 -8.96
C LEU A 148 0.32 4.33 -9.90
N SER A 149 0.36 5.06 -11.01
CA SER A 149 -0.23 4.58 -12.25
C SER A 149 0.73 3.61 -12.95
N LEU A 150 0.19 2.51 -13.47
CA LEU A 150 0.96 1.51 -14.22
C LEU A 150 1.54 2.04 -15.53
N ASP A 151 1.04 3.18 -16.03
CA ASP A 151 1.65 3.89 -17.17
C ASP A 151 3.11 4.29 -16.89
N TYR A 152 3.52 4.34 -15.61
CA TYR A 152 4.85 4.79 -15.17
C TYR A 152 5.71 3.69 -14.54
N MET A 153 5.30 2.41 -14.64
CA MET A 153 6.02 1.29 -14.01
C MET A 153 7.48 1.11 -14.48
N ASP A 154 7.86 1.70 -15.61
CA ASP A 154 9.23 1.61 -16.13
C ASP A 154 10.19 2.59 -15.46
N GLU A 155 9.67 3.64 -14.81
CA GLU A 155 10.42 4.62 -14.01
C GLU A 155 10.76 4.11 -12.61
N LEU A 156 10.12 3.04 -12.13
CA LEU A 156 10.33 2.49 -10.80
C LEU A 156 11.80 2.17 -10.51
N PRO A 157 12.27 2.29 -9.25
CA PRO A 157 13.63 1.91 -8.86
C PRO A 157 13.94 0.45 -9.20
N TYR A 158 15.23 0.11 -9.22
CA TYR A 158 15.67 -1.26 -9.47
C TYR A 158 15.37 -2.13 -8.26
N THR A 159 14.31 -2.92 -8.37
CA THR A 159 13.94 -3.99 -7.43
C THR A 159 13.16 -5.07 -8.18
N ASN A 160 13.13 -6.27 -7.62
CA ASN A 160 12.29 -7.39 -8.05
C ASN A 160 11.17 -7.69 -7.03
N THR A 161 11.25 -7.13 -5.84
CA THR A 161 10.30 -7.35 -4.74
C THR A 161 9.75 -6.01 -4.28
N VAL A 162 8.46 -6.02 -3.97
CA VAL A 162 7.75 -4.85 -3.46
C VAL A 162 6.79 -5.33 -2.39
N ARG A 163 6.76 -4.63 -1.26
CA ARG A 163 5.91 -5.01 -0.14
C ARG A 163 4.45 -4.72 -0.44
N ASP A 164 4.18 -3.44 -0.70
CA ASP A 164 2.84 -2.92 -0.96
C ASP A 164 2.79 -2.20 -2.29
N VAL A 165 1.69 -2.40 -3.01
CA VAL A 165 1.40 -1.66 -4.24
C VAL A 165 0.02 -1.06 -4.14
N THR A 166 -0.08 0.26 -4.30
CA THR A 166 -1.33 0.99 -4.48
C THR A 166 -1.44 1.47 -5.92
N LEU A 167 -2.55 1.13 -6.57
CA LEU A 167 -2.87 1.56 -7.94
C LEU A 167 -3.98 2.62 -7.90
N PHE A 168 -3.68 3.85 -8.31
CA PHE A 168 -4.63 4.97 -8.26
C PHE A 168 -5.68 4.92 -9.38
N ASP A 169 -5.21 5.08 -10.61
CA ASP A 169 -6.02 5.10 -11.81
C ASP A 169 -5.23 4.40 -12.91
N THR A 170 -5.83 3.43 -13.57
CA THR A 170 -5.13 2.52 -14.46
C THR A 170 -5.81 2.57 -15.83
N SER A 171 -5.30 3.44 -16.71
CA SER A 171 -5.67 3.51 -18.14
C SER A 171 -5.15 2.32 -18.96
N VAL A 172 -4.31 1.49 -18.33
CA VAL A 172 -3.69 0.34 -18.97
C VAL A 172 -4.69 -0.80 -19.16
N ASN A 173 -4.27 -1.88 -19.81
CA ASN A 173 -5.06 -3.12 -19.91
C ASN A 173 -4.48 -4.21 -18.97
N SER A 174 -5.18 -5.34 -18.87
CA SER A 174 -4.79 -6.47 -18.01
C SER A 174 -3.41 -7.05 -18.32
N LYS A 175 -2.93 -6.97 -19.57
CA LYS A 175 -1.58 -7.46 -19.94
C LYS A 175 -0.49 -6.62 -19.28
N VAL A 176 -0.72 -5.33 -19.06
CA VAL A 176 0.24 -4.47 -18.36
C VAL A 176 0.27 -4.78 -16.87
N VAL A 177 -0.90 -5.07 -16.28
CA VAL A 177 -0.99 -5.57 -14.89
C VAL A 177 -0.22 -6.88 -14.74
N ASP A 178 -0.44 -7.84 -15.64
CA ASP A 178 0.27 -9.12 -15.62
C ASP A 178 1.78 -8.92 -15.78
N LYS A 179 2.23 -8.07 -16.72
CA LYS A 179 3.65 -7.72 -16.88
C LYS A 179 4.23 -7.08 -15.62
N PHE A 180 3.46 -6.25 -14.92
CA PHE A 180 3.90 -5.67 -13.66
C PHE A 180 4.08 -6.76 -12.60
N LEU A 181 3.09 -7.64 -12.41
CA LEU A 181 3.15 -8.74 -11.45
C LEU A 181 4.17 -9.83 -11.82
N GLU A 182 4.60 -9.90 -13.08
CA GLU A 182 5.76 -10.71 -13.51
C GLU A 182 7.08 -10.10 -13.11
N LYS A 183 7.20 -8.79 -13.24
CA LYS A 183 8.42 -8.04 -12.98
C LYS A 183 8.65 -7.84 -11.48
N PHE A 184 7.58 -7.67 -10.71
CA PHE A 184 7.62 -7.37 -9.29
C PHE A 184 6.82 -8.41 -8.50
N GLN A 185 7.50 -9.11 -7.60
CA GLN A 185 6.85 -9.95 -6.60
C GLN A 185 6.27 -9.05 -5.50
N VAL A 186 4.94 -8.93 -5.48
CA VAL A 186 4.21 -8.26 -4.41
C VAL A 186 4.12 -9.18 -3.20
N THR A 187 4.76 -8.82 -2.08
CA THR A 187 4.91 -9.73 -0.93
C THR A 187 3.81 -9.59 0.11
N ARG A 188 3.21 -8.40 0.24
CA ARG A 188 2.19 -8.14 1.25
C ARG A 188 0.82 -7.85 0.65
N VAL A 189 0.66 -6.80 -0.17
CA VAL A 189 -0.69 -6.37 -0.61
C VAL A 189 -0.70 -5.63 -1.93
N LEU A 190 -1.77 -5.85 -2.70
CA LEU A 190 -2.16 -5.03 -3.84
C LEU A 190 -3.47 -4.31 -3.52
N LEU A 191 -3.42 -2.99 -3.47
CA LEU A 191 -4.57 -2.09 -3.32
C LEU A 191 -4.89 -1.43 -4.67
N SER A 192 -6.16 -1.43 -5.06
CA SER A 192 -6.67 -0.69 -6.21
C SER A 192 -7.67 0.36 -5.74
N GLU A 193 -7.30 1.63 -5.83
CA GLU A 193 -8.12 2.78 -5.43
C GLU A 193 -9.07 3.25 -6.56
N THR A 194 -8.96 2.68 -7.76
CA THR A 194 -9.77 3.11 -8.91
C THR A 194 -11.25 2.82 -8.67
N MET A 195 -12.09 3.84 -8.88
CA MET A 195 -13.56 3.75 -8.88
C MET A 195 -14.12 3.51 -10.28
N LYS A 196 -13.25 3.35 -11.29
CA LYS A 196 -13.70 3.27 -12.68
C LYS A 196 -14.29 1.89 -12.99
N PRO A 197 -15.42 1.82 -13.73
CA PRO A 197 -16.01 0.54 -14.09
C PRO A 197 -15.10 -0.34 -14.95
N CYS A 198 -14.36 0.29 -15.88
CA CYS A 198 -13.38 -0.37 -16.73
C CYS A 198 -12.04 -0.45 -16.00
N ASN A 199 -11.91 -1.43 -15.10
CA ASN A 199 -10.69 -1.65 -14.35
C ASN A 199 -9.82 -2.73 -15.05
N PRO A 200 -8.54 -2.46 -15.36
CA PRO A 200 -7.66 -3.41 -16.04
C PRO A 200 -7.35 -4.67 -15.26
N LEU A 201 -7.65 -4.70 -13.97
CA LEU A 201 -7.58 -5.91 -13.17
C LEU A 201 -8.52 -7.02 -13.69
N TYR A 202 -9.56 -6.68 -14.46
CA TYR A 202 -10.59 -7.60 -14.92
C TYR A 202 -10.07 -8.94 -15.46
N ASP A 203 -9.14 -8.91 -16.40
CA ASP A 203 -8.65 -10.10 -17.10
C ASP A 203 -7.21 -10.48 -16.74
N SER A 204 -6.69 -9.96 -15.62
CA SER A 204 -5.36 -10.34 -15.17
C SER A 204 -5.38 -11.80 -14.68
N LYS A 205 -4.46 -12.60 -15.21
CA LYS A 205 -4.34 -14.02 -14.84
C LYS A 205 -3.49 -14.23 -13.59
N ARG A 206 -2.90 -13.16 -13.05
CA ARG A 206 -1.97 -13.22 -11.92
C ARG A 206 -2.57 -12.74 -10.60
N LEU A 207 -3.71 -12.05 -10.64
CA LEU A 207 -4.40 -11.61 -9.43
C LEU A 207 -4.90 -12.77 -8.57
N ASN A 208 -5.36 -13.84 -9.21
CA ASN A 208 -5.96 -15.00 -8.53
C ASN A 208 -5.03 -15.71 -7.53
N ASN A 209 -3.72 -15.43 -7.56
CA ASN A 209 -2.71 -16.06 -6.71
C ASN A 209 -2.16 -15.10 -5.63
N LEU A 210 -2.57 -13.83 -5.61
CA LEU A 210 -2.15 -12.89 -4.58
C LEU A 210 -2.90 -13.18 -3.27
N ASN A 211 -2.17 -13.11 -2.15
CA ASN A 211 -2.76 -13.39 -0.85
C ASN A 211 -3.68 -12.26 -0.38
N ASN A 212 -3.26 -11.00 -0.53
CA ASN A 212 -4.03 -9.87 -0.03
C ASN A 212 -4.38 -8.90 -1.17
N LEU A 213 -5.68 -8.80 -1.44
CA LEU A 213 -6.25 -8.00 -2.52
C LEU A 213 -7.29 -7.05 -1.94
N PHE A 214 -7.07 -5.75 -2.08
CA PHE A 214 -8.04 -4.74 -1.68
C PHE A 214 -8.42 -3.92 -2.92
N ILE A 215 -9.68 -3.97 -3.31
CA ILE A 215 -10.14 -3.39 -4.58
C ILE A 215 -11.38 -2.55 -4.32
N CYS A 216 -11.26 -1.24 -4.47
CA CYS A 216 -12.35 -0.36 -4.10
C CYS A 216 -13.53 -0.38 -5.11
N SER A 217 -13.33 -0.79 -6.36
CA SER A 217 -14.43 -1.04 -7.31
C SER A 217 -14.06 -2.16 -8.29
N ALA A 218 -14.94 -3.17 -8.37
CA ALA A 218 -14.75 -4.33 -9.23
C ALA A 218 -16.07 -4.82 -9.85
N PRO A 219 -16.80 -4.01 -10.65
CA PRO A 219 -18.13 -4.37 -11.16
C PRO A 219 -18.12 -5.60 -12.08
N TRP A 220 -16.92 -5.99 -12.47
CA TRP A 220 -16.60 -7.09 -13.33
C TRP A 220 -16.30 -8.41 -12.57
N LEU A 221 -16.13 -8.34 -11.25
CA LEU A 221 -15.99 -9.50 -10.38
C LEU A 221 -17.39 -10.11 -10.19
N ASN A 222 -17.62 -11.25 -10.83
CA ASN A 222 -18.81 -12.07 -10.67
C ASN A 222 -18.47 -13.39 -9.96
N GLY A 223 -19.48 -14.20 -9.60
CA GLY A 223 -19.26 -15.45 -8.88
C GLY A 223 -18.30 -16.39 -9.58
N SER A 224 -18.38 -16.52 -10.91
CA SER A 224 -17.48 -17.40 -11.67
C SER A 224 -16.00 -17.00 -11.56
N LYS A 225 -15.70 -15.70 -11.43
CA LYS A 225 -14.34 -15.20 -11.21
C LYS A 225 -13.92 -15.36 -9.76
N LEU A 226 -14.79 -14.99 -8.81
CA LEU A 226 -14.55 -15.12 -7.37
C LEU A 226 -14.18 -16.56 -6.99
N LEU A 227 -14.93 -17.55 -7.48
CA LEU A 227 -14.71 -18.96 -7.18
C LEU A 227 -13.39 -19.54 -7.74
N ARG A 228 -12.75 -18.85 -8.69
CA ARG A 228 -11.44 -19.26 -9.24
C ARG A 228 -10.26 -18.63 -8.52
N TRP A 229 -10.52 -17.66 -7.64
CA TRP A 229 -9.47 -16.98 -6.91
C TRP A 229 -9.09 -17.76 -5.66
N ASN A 230 -7.79 -17.81 -5.40
CA ASN A 230 -7.22 -18.38 -4.19
C ASN A 230 -6.52 -17.22 -3.49
N PHE A 231 -7.14 -16.67 -2.45
CA PHE A 231 -6.66 -15.50 -1.71
C PHE A 231 -6.77 -15.73 -0.20
N GLU A 232 -5.93 -15.03 0.55
CA GLU A 232 -5.95 -15.04 2.01
C GLU A 232 -6.94 -13.99 2.51
N ASN A 233 -6.83 -12.75 2.03
CA ASN A 233 -7.69 -11.65 2.39
C ASN A 233 -8.18 -10.90 1.14
N LEU A 234 -9.49 -10.75 1.00
CA LEU A 234 -10.13 -9.96 -0.05
C LEU A 234 -11.05 -8.91 0.57
N LEU A 235 -10.81 -7.64 0.27
CA LEU A 235 -11.75 -6.54 0.50
C LEU A 235 -12.17 -6.01 -0.86
N VAL A 236 -13.47 -5.96 -1.12
CA VAL A 236 -13.97 -5.47 -2.40
C VAL A 236 -15.32 -4.75 -2.27
N SER A 237 -15.50 -3.69 -3.06
CA SER A 237 -16.75 -2.95 -3.22
C SER A 237 -17.18 -2.90 -4.68
N ASP A 238 -18.45 -2.52 -4.90
CA ASP A 238 -19.02 -2.27 -6.23
C ASP A 238 -18.76 -3.43 -7.19
N THR A 239 -19.27 -4.61 -6.82
CA THR A 239 -19.03 -5.84 -7.58
C THR A 239 -20.21 -6.19 -8.49
N GLY A 240 -19.97 -7.12 -9.41
CA GLY A 240 -21.01 -7.82 -10.17
C GLY A 240 -21.55 -9.06 -9.46
N LEU A 241 -21.36 -9.18 -8.13
CA LEU A 241 -21.81 -10.32 -7.34
C LEU A 241 -23.28 -10.19 -6.96
N TRP A 242 -23.97 -11.33 -6.97
CA TRP A 242 -25.36 -11.49 -6.53
C TRP A 242 -25.42 -12.41 -5.30
N GLU A 243 -26.59 -12.53 -4.67
CA GLU A 243 -26.81 -13.35 -3.48
C GLU A 243 -26.35 -14.79 -3.70
N ASN A 244 -26.76 -15.39 -4.83
CA ASN A 244 -26.35 -16.75 -5.19
C ASN A 244 -24.84 -16.90 -5.39
N ASP A 245 -24.12 -15.86 -5.82
CA ASP A 245 -22.67 -15.92 -5.96
C ASP A 245 -21.99 -16.02 -4.58
N LEU A 246 -22.48 -15.27 -3.59
CA LEU A 246 -21.98 -15.32 -2.21
C LEU A 246 -22.35 -16.64 -1.53
N ILE A 247 -23.58 -17.15 -1.74
CA ILE A 247 -24.00 -18.48 -1.27
C ILE A 247 -23.09 -19.56 -1.85
N ASN A 248 -22.84 -19.51 -3.17
CA ASN A 248 -21.95 -20.46 -3.83
C ASN A 248 -20.51 -20.35 -3.32
N PHE A 249 -20.00 -19.14 -3.04
CA PHE A 249 -18.69 -18.95 -2.43
C PHE A 249 -18.59 -19.65 -1.07
N VAL A 250 -19.56 -19.45 -0.17
CA VAL A 250 -19.59 -20.09 1.14
C VAL A 250 -19.68 -21.61 1.02
N ASN A 251 -20.55 -22.13 0.14
CA ASN A 251 -20.67 -23.57 -0.13
C ASN A 251 -19.36 -24.18 -0.66
N VAL A 252 -18.66 -23.48 -1.56
CA VAL A 252 -17.36 -23.92 -2.07
C VAL A 252 -16.31 -23.98 -0.95
N TRP A 253 -16.29 -23.00 -0.05
CA TRP A 253 -15.41 -23.05 1.12
C TRP A 253 -15.77 -24.19 2.08
N LEU A 254 -17.06 -24.40 2.37
CA LEU A 254 -17.56 -25.51 3.20
C LEU A 254 -17.17 -26.88 2.63
N ASN A 255 -17.05 -27.00 1.32
CA ASN A 255 -16.59 -28.20 0.62
C ASN A 255 -15.05 -28.40 0.63
N GLY A 256 -14.31 -27.60 1.40
CA GLY A 256 -12.86 -27.76 1.60
C GLY A 256 -11.97 -26.94 0.66
N ASN A 257 -12.54 -26.10 -0.22
CA ASN A 257 -11.73 -25.24 -1.08
C ASN A 257 -11.27 -23.95 -0.37
N ASN A 258 -10.31 -23.27 -1.00
CA ASN A 258 -9.72 -22.00 -0.53
C ASN A 258 -9.24 -22.09 0.94
N THR A 259 -8.37 -23.05 1.22
CA THR A 259 -7.87 -23.35 2.57
C THR A 259 -7.07 -22.23 3.21
N LYS A 260 -6.56 -21.29 2.41
CA LYS A 260 -5.82 -20.12 2.91
C LYS A 260 -6.70 -18.93 3.22
N LEU A 261 -8.02 -18.99 2.98
CA LEU A 261 -8.93 -17.88 3.25
C LEU A 261 -8.90 -17.52 4.74
N HIS A 262 -8.61 -16.27 5.06
CA HIS A 262 -8.77 -15.65 6.37
C HIS A 262 -9.93 -14.68 6.38
N LEU A 263 -10.01 -13.79 5.38
CA LEU A 263 -11.03 -12.76 5.32
C LEU A 263 -11.60 -12.58 3.92
N PHE A 264 -12.93 -12.53 3.83
CA PHE A 264 -13.61 -11.93 2.69
C PHE A 264 -14.59 -10.87 3.19
N PHE A 265 -14.35 -9.65 2.77
CA PHE A 265 -15.15 -8.49 3.09
C PHE A 265 -15.71 -7.91 1.79
N HIS A 266 -17.02 -7.97 1.64
CA HIS A 266 -17.74 -7.42 0.50
C HIS A 266 -18.65 -6.27 0.93
N LEU A 267 -18.35 -5.09 0.39
CA LEU A 267 -19.12 -3.87 0.52
C LEU A 267 -20.17 -3.84 -0.60
N ALA A 268 -21.34 -4.40 -0.30
CA ALA A 268 -22.47 -4.44 -1.19
C ALA A 268 -23.17 -3.08 -1.23
N TYR A 269 -23.25 -2.46 -2.40
CA TYR A 269 -24.20 -1.37 -2.61
C TYR A 269 -25.63 -1.91 -2.64
N ALA A 270 -26.63 -1.02 -2.58
CA ALA A 270 -28.06 -1.27 -2.35
C ALA A 270 -28.79 -2.29 -3.26
N ARG A 271 -28.07 -3.06 -4.08
CA ARG A 271 -28.56 -4.10 -4.98
C ARG A 271 -28.58 -5.51 -4.37
N LEU A 272 -27.88 -5.77 -3.26
CA LEU A 272 -27.71 -7.12 -2.73
C LEU A 272 -28.20 -7.22 -1.27
N ASN A 273 -29.06 -8.19 -0.99
CA ASN A 273 -29.51 -8.46 0.38
C ASN A 273 -28.56 -9.43 1.10
N THR A 274 -27.52 -8.87 1.73
CA THR A 274 -26.50 -9.68 2.44
C THR A 274 -27.07 -10.44 3.64
N VAL A 275 -28.21 -10.01 4.21
CA VAL A 275 -28.91 -10.74 5.27
C VAL A 275 -29.49 -12.05 4.75
N GLU A 276 -30.13 -12.04 3.58
CA GLU A 276 -30.69 -13.27 2.97
C GLU A 276 -29.63 -14.30 2.64
N VAL A 277 -28.44 -13.85 2.23
CA VAL A 277 -27.27 -14.73 2.03
C VAL A 277 -26.89 -15.44 3.32
N VAL A 278 -26.85 -14.73 4.46
CA VAL A 278 -26.49 -15.33 5.75
C VAL A 278 -27.61 -16.22 6.28
N ASP A 279 -28.87 -15.81 6.14
CA ASP A 279 -30.05 -16.57 6.56
C ASP A 279 -30.26 -17.87 5.74
N HIS A 280 -29.58 -18.02 4.61
CA HIS A 280 -29.57 -19.26 3.83
C HIS A 280 -28.87 -20.44 4.56
N PHE A 281 -27.99 -20.14 5.52
CA PHE A 281 -27.19 -21.15 6.20
C PHE A 281 -27.72 -21.44 7.60
N GLU A 282 -27.59 -22.69 8.03
CA GLU A 282 -27.75 -23.07 9.43
C GLU A 282 -26.48 -22.67 10.20
N LEU A 283 -26.62 -21.73 11.14
CA LEU A 283 -25.50 -21.14 11.86
C LEU A 283 -25.52 -21.51 13.34
N GLU A 284 -24.35 -21.82 13.89
CA GLU A 284 -24.16 -21.84 15.34
C GLU A 284 -24.25 -20.40 15.90
N PRO A 285 -24.73 -20.22 17.14
CA PRO A 285 -24.68 -18.93 17.81
C PRO A 285 -23.23 -18.43 17.94
N TRP A 286 -22.99 -17.18 17.53
CA TRP A 286 -21.70 -16.54 17.73
C TRP A 286 -21.47 -16.19 19.19
N ASN A 287 -20.29 -16.51 19.70
CA ASN A 287 -19.84 -16.10 21.03
C ASN A 287 -18.56 -15.27 20.91
N PRO A 288 -18.57 -13.95 21.20
CA PRO A 288 -17.40 -13.09 21.07
C PRO A 288 -16.21 -13.47 21.97
N GLU A 289 -16.44 -14.20 23.06
CA GLU A 289 -15.36 -14.66 23.95
C GLU A 289 -14.62 -15.88 23.40
N ARG A 290 -15.27 -16.64 22.51
CA ARG A 290 -14.72 -17.85 21.89
C ARG A 290 -14.31 -17.62 20.44
N ASP A 291 -15.16 -16.92 19.70
CA ASP A 291 -15.04 -16.65 18.26
C ASP A 291 -14.40 -15.27 18.05
N ILE A 292 -13.16 -15.14 18.52
CA ILE A 292 -12.41 -13.88 18.52
C ILE A 292 -12.02 -13.51 17.09
N LEU A 293 -12.43 -12.32 16.66
CA LEU A 293 -12.10 -11.78 15.34
C LEU A 293 -10.76 -11.03 15.41
N GLU A 294 -9.66 -11.73 15.15
CA GLU A 294 -8.33 -11.13 15.10
C GLU A 294 -7.95 -10.68 13.68
N TYR A 295 -7.80 -9.38 13.48
CA TYR A 295 -7.33 -8.82 12.21
C TYR A 295 -5.81 -8.62 12.26
N LYS A 296 -5.07 -9.49 11.55
CA LYS A 296 -3.61 -9.40 11.39
C LYS A 296 -3.24 -8.39 10.28
N LEU A 297 -1.95 -8.01 10.19
CA LEU A 297 -1.46 -7.24 9.04
C LEU A 297 -1.50 -8.11 7.78
N PRO A 298 -1.86 -7.56 6.60
CA PRO A 298 -2.11 -6.15 6.30
C PRO A 298 -3.56 -5.69 6.55
N VAL A 299 -4.50 -6.61 6.86
CA VAL A 299 -5.92 -6.29 7.03
C VAL A 299 -6.15 -5.19 8.06
N ARG A 300 -5.53 -5.30 9.24
CA ARG A 300 -5.67 -4.27 10.29
C ARG A 300 -5.29 -2.85 9.82
N GLU A 301 -4.31 -2.74 8.92
CA GLU A 301 -3.78 -1.47 8.44
C GLU A 301 -4.69 -0.85 7.38
N TYR A 302 -5.18 -1.65 6.44
CA TYR A 302 -5.96 -1.16 5.29
C TYR A 302 -7.47 -1.17 5.52
N CYS A 303 -7.94 -2.02 6.42
CA CYS A 303 -9.37 -2.22 6.67
C CYS A 303 -9.83 -1.57 7.99
N GLU A 304 -8.98 -0.83 8.71
CA GLU A 304 -9.34 -0.17 9.98
C GLU A 304 -10.66 0.61 9.89
N PRO A 305 -10.92 1.46 8.87
CA PRO A 305 -12.16 2.21 8.78
C PRO A 305 -13.39 1.31 8.62
N PHE A 306 -13.28 0.26 7.79
CA PHE A 306 -14.36 -0.68 7.53
C PHE A 306 -14.65 -1.58 8.74
N ILE A 307 -13.60 -1.97 9.47
CA ILE A 307 -13.72 -2.74 10.72
C ILE A 307 -14.39 -1.88 11.80
N ALA A 308 -14.01 -0.60 11.91
CA ALA A 308 -14.64 0.35 12.83
C ALA A 308 -16.13 0.53 12.49
N GLU A 309 -16.46 0.80 11.23
CA GLU A 309 -17.84 0.91 10.75
C GLU A 309 -18.66 -0.35 11.07
N MET A 310 -18.09 -1.54 10.85
CA MET A 310 -18.73 -2.80 11.20
C MET A 310 -18.98 -2.99 12.70
N ASN A 311 -18.11 -2.47 13.55
CA ASN A 311 -18.24 -2.60 14.99
C ASN A 311 -19.23 -1.58 15.57
N GLU A 312 -19.37 -0.42 14.93
CA GLU A 312 -20.39 0.58 15.25
C GLU A 312 -21.77 0.19 14.71
N ALA A 313 -21.84 -0.38 13.51
CA ALA A 313 -23.09 -0.82 12.91
C ALA A 313 -23.63 -2.05 13.64
N THR A 314 -24.90 -2.00 14.07
CA THR A 314 -25.59 -3.17 14.58
C THR A 314 -25.71 -4.21 13.47
N MET A 315 -24.87 -5.25 13.54
CA MET A 315 -24.95 -6.40 12.64
C MET A 315 -26.35 -7.00 12.73
N ARG A 316 -27.01 -7.13 11.57
CA ARG A 316 -28.37 -7.69 11.52
C ARG A 316 -28.36 -9.19 11.71
N ARG A 317 -27.33 -9.84 11.15
CA ARG A 317 -27.09 -11.27 11.29
C ARG A 317 -25.64 -11.54 11.63
N THR A 318 -25.44 -12.50 12.53
CA THR A 318 -24.13 -13.00 12.91
C THR A 318 -24.28 -14.44 13.36
N GLY A 319 -23.38 -15.30 12.90
CA GLY A 319 -23.37 -16.70 13.28
C GLY A 319 -22.09 -17.39 12.82
N VAL A 320 -21.92 -18.65 13.22
CA VAL A 320 -20.70 -19.41 12.97
C VAL A 320 -21.02 -20.62 12.10
N LEU A 321 -20.21 -20.82 11.06
CA LEU A 321 -20.17 -22.04 10.26
C LEU A 321 -19.01 -22.92 10.69
N VAL A 322 -19.20 -24.23 10.59
CA VAL A 322 -18.15 -25.23 10.80
C VAL A 322 -17.97 -26.03 9.53
N ARG A 323 -16.76 -26.03 9.01
CA ARG A 323 -16.38 -26.84 7.86
C ARG A 323 -16.14 -28.28 8.28
N GLN A 324 -16.94 -29.19 7.76
CA GLN A 324 -16.91 -30.61 8.19
C GLN A 324 -15.61 -31.33 7.85
N SER A 325 -14.92 -30.93 6.77
CA SER A 325 -13.73 -31.64 6.29
C SER A 325 -12.52 -31.52 7.22
N ASP A 326 -12.38 -30.41 7.95
CA ASP A 326 -11.21 -30.11 8.77
C ASP A 326 -11.53 -29.39 10.09
N GLY A 327 -12.82 -29.13 10.38
CA GLY A 327 -13.27 -28.48 11.60
C GLY A 327 -13.05 -26.97 11.64
N LEU A 328 -12.55 -26.34 10.55
CA LEU A 328 -12.35 -24.88 10.55
C LEU A 328 -13.68 -24.16 10.77
N ARG A 329 -13.62 -23.14 11.62
CA ARG A 329 -14.77 -22.29 11.95
C ARG A 329 -14.70 -20.99 11.15
N ALA A 330 -15.84 -20.47 10.72
CA ALA A 330 -15.92 -19.15 10.12
C ALA A 330 -17.09 -18.35 10.70
N VAL A 331 -16.84 -17.10 11.05
CA VAL A 331 -17.86 -16.15 11.49
C VAL A 331 -18.41 -15.42 10.28
N LEU A 332 -19.72 -15.57 10.04
CA LEU A 332 -20.47 -14.83 9.03
C LEU A 332 -21.18 -13.67 9.71
N ARG A 333 -21.02 -12.47 9.17
CA ARG A 333 -21.68 -11.25 9.62
C ARG A 333 -22.29 -10.52 8.43
N ALA A 334 -23.50 -10.02 8.59
CA ALA A 334 -24.14 -9.19 7.58
C ALA A 334 -24.89 -7.99 8.15
N THR A 335 -24.83 -6.88 7.42
CA THR A 335 -25.75 -5.73 7.56
C THR A 335 -26.66 -5.69 6.33
N VAL A 336 -27.19 -4.54 5.91
CA VAL A 336 -27.83 -4.44 4.57
C VAL A 336 -26.78 -4.45 3.48
N ASN A 337 -25.66 -3.77 3.72
CA ASN A 337 -24.67 -3.40 2.70
C ASN A 337 -23.31 -4.09 2.90
N HIS A 338 -23.20 -4.99 3.88
CA HIS A 338 -21.92 -5.60 4.24
C HIS A 338 -22.09 -7.10 4.35
N PHE A 339 -21.23 -7.83 3.65
CA PHE A 339 -21.03 -9.26 3.86
C PHE A 339 -19.60 -9.48 4.34
N HIS A 340 -19.46 -10.08 5.51
CA HIS A 340 -18.17 -10.34 6.13
C HIS A 340 -18.07 -11.81 6.52
N PHE A 341 -17.04 -12.46 5.99
CA PHE A 341 -16.72 -13.85 6.21
C PHE A 341 -15.30 -13.94 6.77
N HIS A 342 -15.16 -14.37 8.01
CA HIS A 342 -13.87 -14.43 8.71
C HIS A 342 -13.61 -15.84 9.20
N VAL A 343 -12.52 -16.45 8.74
CA VAL A 343 -12.11 -17.80 9.14
C VAL A 343 -11.24 -17.72 10.39
N LEU A 344 -11.61 -18.49 11.40
CA LEU A 344 -10.90 -18.62 12.66
C LEU A 344 -9.78 -19.66 12.46
N HIS A 345 -8.58 -19.17 12.19
CA HIS A 345 -7.37 -20.01 12.18
C HIS A 345 -6.77 -19.96 13.58
N ASP A 346 -6.86 -21.09 14.29
CA ASP A 346 -6.32 -21.28 15.65
C ASP A 346 -4.79 -21.07 15.71
#